data_AF-A0A8S1VWG2-F1
#
_entry.id   AF-A0A8S1VWG2-F1
#
_cell.length_a   1.000
_cell.length_b   1.000
_cell.length_c   1.000
_cell.angle_alpha   90.00
_cell.angle_beta   90.00
_cell.angle_gamma   90.00
#
_symmetry.space_group_name_H-M   'P 1'
#
loop_
_entity.id
_entity.type
_entity.pdbx_description
1 polymer ?
#
loop_
_entity_poly.entity_id
_entity_poly.type
_entity_poly.pdbx_seq_one_letter_code
_entity_poly.pdbx_strand_id
1 'polypeptide(L)'
;MVQLDEKKQLAISNLALLMIEIVLLTEYSYMNEHPHRNQNLTYVRFAISGQVFMMLAFMGLVATYFFQHKYIKFGIYGSLLLGFILVFIGMIVGAKQYKGGYDTIASTWWIEVGLTILGFLNFIRAFSNEPQLNEEYQRQV
;
A
#
# COMPACT_ATOMS: atom_id res chain seq x y z
N MET A 1 22.05 11.01 -19.91
CA MET A 1 21.36 10.10 -18.98
C MET A 1 21.06 10.93 -17.72
N VAL A 2 19.82 11.33 -17.48
CA VAL A 2 19.47 12.19 -16.32
C VAL A 2 19.53 11.31 -15.07
N GLN A 3 20.55 11.48 -14.23
CA GLN A 3 20.59 10.84 -12.91
C GLN A 3 19.53 11.53 -12.03
N LEU A 4 18.33 10.97 -12.01
CA LEU A 4 17.34 11.31 -10.99
C LEU A 4 17.91 10.86 -9.64
N ASP A 5 18.04 11.82 -8.71
CA ASP A 5 18.33 11.58 -7.29
C ASP A 5 17.45 10.44 -6.76
N GLU A 6 18.04 9.42 -6.12
CA GLU A 6 17.36 8.20 -5.67
C GLU A 6 16.14 8.51 -4.81
N LYS A 7 16.20 9.58 -4.01
CA LYS A 7 15.07 10.05 -3.20
C LYS A 7 13.89 10.53 -4.05
N LYS A 8 14.16 11.19 -5.18
CA LYS A 8 13.13 11.63 -6.12
C LYS A 8 12.52 10.44 -6.86
N GLN A 9 13.33 9.46 -7.26
CA GLN A 9 12.84 8.23 -7.88
C GLN A 9 11.90 7.47 -6.93
N LEU A 10 12.26 7.40 -5.66
CA LEU A 10 11.44 6.77 -4.63
C LEU A 10 10.11 7.50 -4.42
N ALA A 11 10.12 8.83 -4.35
CA ALA A 11 8.91 9.64 -4.24
C ALA A 11 7.98 9.46 -5.46
N ILE A 12 8.53 9.47 -6.68
CA ILE A 12 7.78 9.22 -7.91
C ILE A 12 7.19 7.80 -7.93
N SER A 13 7.98 6.80 -7.50
CA SER A 13 7.51 5.41 -7.39
C SER A 13 6.34 5.29 -6.42
N ASN A 14 6.43 5.88 -5.23
CA ASN A 14 5.34 5.86 -4.25
C ASN A 14 4.09 6.62 -4.73
N LEU A 15 4.26 7.73 -5.47
CA LEU A 15 3.14 8.43 -6.13
C LEU A 15 2.47 7.56 -7.19
N ALA A 16 3.24 6.83 -8.00
CA ALA A 16 2.71 5.89 -8.98
C ALA A 16 1.91 4.77 -8.32
N LEU A 17 2.44 4.18 -7.24
CA LEU A 17 1.72 3.16 -6.46
C LEU A 17 0.41 3.72 -5.88
N LEU A 18 0.43 4.95 -5.33
CA LEU A 18 -0.76 5.62 -4.82
C LEU A 18 -1.82 5.84 -5.91
N MET A 19 -1.41 6.23 -7.13
CA MET A 19 -2.35 6.39 -8.24
C MET A 19 -3.00 5.06 -8.64
N ILE A 20 -2.25 3.96 -8.62
CA ILE A 20 -2.80 2.62 -8.93
C ILE A 20 -3.80 2.20 -7.85
N GLU A 21 -3.48 2.40 -6.57
CA GLU A 21 -4.42 2.11 -5.45
C GLU A 21 -5.74 2.86 -5.61
N ILE A 22 -5.73 4.13 -6.02
CA ILE A 22 -6.95 4.91 -6.27
C ILE A 22 -7.81 4.27 -7.38
N VAL A 23 -7.18 3.80 -8.45
CA VAL A 23 -7.89 3.12 -9.54
C VAL A 23 -8.52 1.81 -9.04
N LEU A 24 -7.77 0.99 -8.30
CA LEU A 24 -8.28 -0.26 -7.75
C LEU A 24 -9.41 -0.03 -6.74
N LEU A 25 -9.31 1.02 -5.92
CA LEU A 25 -10.36 1.42 -4.98
C LEU A 25 -11.66 1.78 -5.68
N THR A 26 -11.55 2.40 -6.86
CA THR A 26 -12.72 2.71 -7.69
C THR A 26 -13.36 1.44 -8.23
N GLU A 27 -12.56 0.45 -8.64
CA GLU A 27 -13.08 -0.86 -9.08
C GLU A 27 -13.79 -1.61 -7.96
N TYR A 28 -13.21 -1.67 -6.76
CA TYR A 28 -13.86 -2.32 -5.61
C TYR A 28 -15.11 -1.58 -5.16
N SER A 29 -15.10 -0.25 -5.19
CA SER A 29 -16.28 0.57 -4.90
C SER A 29 -17.43 0.25 -5.87
N TYR A 30 -17.13 0.16 -7.18
CA TYR A 30 -18.11 -0.22 -8.19
C TYR A 30 -18.69 -1.63 -7.95
N MET A 31 -17.84 -2.60 -7.59
CA MET A 31 -18.27 -3.97 -7.24
C MET A 31 -19.13 -4.00 -5.97
N ASN A 32 -18.87 -3.10 -5.02
CA ASN A 32 -19.66 -2.98 -3.79
C ASN A 32 -21.05 -2.37 -4.04
N GLU A 33 -21.17 -1.44 -4.97
CA GLU A 33 -22.43 -0.76 -5.32
C GLU A 33 -23.37 -1.58 -6.21
N HIS A 34 -22.84 -2.53 -6.99
CA HIS A 34 -23.62 -3.37 -7.90
C HIS A 34 -23.65 -4.84 -7.44
N PRO A 35 -24.37 -5.18 -6.34
CA PRO A 35 -24.33 -6.48 -5.66
C PRO A 35 -24.97 -7.64 -6.42
N HIS A 36 -25.22 -7.54 -7.74
CA HIS A 36 -25.99 -8.49 -8.54
C HIS A 36 -25.50 -9.96 -8.51
N ARG A 37 -24.39 -10.27 -7.82
CA ARG A 37 -23.84 -11.63 -7.73
C ARG A 37 -23.65 -12.24 -6.34
N ASN A 38 -23.72 -11.52 -5.20
CA ASN A 38 -23.57 -12.18 -3.88
C ASN A 38 -24.04 -11.30 -2.70
N GLN A 39 -24.89 -11.85 -1.83
CA GLN A 39 -25.47 -11.14 -0.67
C GLN A 39 -24.49 -10.87 0.49
N ASN A 40 -23.21 -11.24 0.36
CA ASN A 40 -22.22 -11.07 1.42
C ASN A 40 -20.89 -10.47 0.90
N LEU A 41 -20.93 -9.20 0.50
CA LEU A 41 -19.77 -8.38 0.04
C LEU A 41 -18.73 -8.09 1.13
N THR A 42 -18.71 -8.85 2.23
CA THR A 42 -17.76 -8.70 3.32
C THR A 42 -16.31 -8.74 2.84
N TYR A 43 -16.00 -9.53 1.80
CA TYR A 43 -14.66 -9.55 1.19
C TYR A 43 -14.28 -8.23 0.51
N VAL A 44 -15.22 -7.56 -0.16
CA VAL A 44 -14.99 -6.26 -0.82
C VAL A 44 -14.72 -5.18 0.22
N ARG A 45 -15.42 -5.21 1.35
CA ARG A 45 -15.20 -4.26 2.46
C ARG A 45 -13.81 -4.43 3.08
N PHE A 46 -13.33 -5.66 3.22
CA PHE A 46 -11.98 -5.94 3.68
C PHE A 46 -10.92 -5.47 2.68
N ALA A 47 -11.13 -5.69 1.37
CA ALA A 47 -10.25 -5.19 0.32
C ALA A 47 -10.16 -3.64 0.33
N ILE A 48 -11.32 -2.96 0.31
CA ILE A 48 -11.40 -1.49 0.40
C ILE A 48 -10.66 -0.97 1.65
N SER A 49 -10.91 -1.56 2.81
CA SER A 49 -10.27 -1.14 4.06
C SER A 49 -8.75 -1.33 3.98
N GLY A 50 -8.30 -2.46 3.44
CA GLY A 50 -6.88 -2.75 3.25
C GLY A 50 -6.20 -1.77 2.32
N GLN A 51 -6.82 -1.43 1.18
CA GLN A 51 -6.33 -0.43 0.25
C GLN A 51 -6.19 0.96 0.88
N VAL A 52 -7.16 1.39 1.68
CA VAL A 52 -7.08 2.68 2.39
C VAL A 52 -5.84 2.73 3.30
N PHE A 53 -5.52 1.64 4.00
CA PHE A 53 -4.28 1.56 4.80
C PHE A 53 -3.02 1.57 3.94
N MET A 54 -3.03 0.90 2.78
CA MET A 54 -1.91 0.93 1.82
C MET A 54 -1.69 2.34 1.27
N MET A 55 -2.76 3.04 0.90
CA MET A 55 -2.71 4.43 0.44
C MET A 55 -2.14 5.36 1.51
N LEU A 56 -2.57 5.23 2.77
CA LEU A 56 -2.01 6.00 3.90
C LEU A 56 -0.51 5.73 4.05
N ALA A 57 -0.08 4.49 3.87
CA ALA A 57 1.33 4.14 3.93
C ALA A 57 2.14 4.75 2.78
N PHE A 58 1.62 4.74 1.55
CA PHE A 58 2.25 5.38 0.38
C PHE A 58 2.32 6.90 0.53
N MET A 59 1.26 7.54 1.05
CA MET A 59 1.29 8.95 1.41
C MET A 59 2.38 9.24 2.46
N GLY A 60 2.51 8.39 3.48
CA GLY A 60 3.59 8.47 4.46
C GLY A 60 4.98 8.33 3.83
N LEU A 61 5.16 7.40 2.89
CA LEU A 61 6.42 7.21 2.15
C LEU A 61 6.74 8.34 1.17
N VAL A 62 5.74 9.08 0.68
CA VAL A 62 5.97 10.32 -0.06
C VAL A 62 6.37 11.43 0.92
N ALA A 63 5.74 11.51 2.09
CA ALA A 63 6.05 12.52 3.10
C ALA A 63 7.48 12.42 3.65
N THR A 64 8.08 11.22 3.70
CA THR A 64 9.48 11.03 4.12
C THR A 64 10.49 11.71 3.19
N TYR A 65 10.10 12.09 1.96
CA TYR A 65 10.91 12.93 1.09
C TYR A 65 11.04 14.37 1.62
N PHE A 66 9.97 14.89 2.23
CA PHE A 66 9.89 16.28 2.66
C PHE A 66 10.30 16.47 4.13
N PHE A 67 10.20 15.42 4.96
CA PHE A 67 10.42 15.53 6.41
C PHE A 67 11.22 14.36 6.98
N GLN A 68 12.20 14.64 7.85
CA GLN A 68 12.98 13.63 8.60
C GLN A 68 12.24 13.26 9.90
N HIS A 69 11.68 12.05 10.01
CA HIS A 69 10.95 11.66 11.23
C HIS A 69 11.20 10.21 11.66
N LYS A 70 11.86 10.07 12.82
CA LYS A 70 12.17 8.79 13.50
C LYS A 70 10.93 7.94 13.83
N TYR A 71 9.78 8.58 14.07
CA TYR A 71 8.55 7.90 14.53
C TYR A 71 7.60 7.50 13.38
N ILE A 72 7.75 8.10 12.19
CA ILE A 72 6.83 7.83 11.07
C ILE A 72 7.01 6.42 10.49
N LYS A 73 8.22 5.86 10.64
CA LYS A 73 8.57 4.51 10.19
C LYS A 73 7.62 3.43 10.72
N PHE A 74 7.28 3.50 12.01
CA PHE A 74 6.35 2.55 12.62
C PHE A 74 4.93 2.72 12.11
N GLY A 75 4.48 3.96 11.90
CA GLY A 75 3.17 4.24 11.32
C GLY A 75 3.03 3.72 9.89
N ILE A 76 4.05 3.94 9.06
CA ILE A 76 4.09 3.46 7.67
C ILE A 76 4.14 1.93 7.63
N TYR A 77 5.04 1.31 8.40
CA TYR A 77 5.16 -0.15 8.45
C TYR A 77 3.87 -0.80 8.95
N GLY A 78 3.29 -0.26 10.04
CA GLY A 78 2.02 -0.73 10.58
C GLY A 78 0.88 -0.59 9.58
N SER A 79 0.84 0.50 8.81
CA SER A 79 -0.18 0.72 7.78
C SER A 79 -0.01 -0.24 6.59
N LEU A 80 1.22 -0.47 6.11
CA LEU A 80 1.49 -1.49 5.08
C LEU A 80 1.08 -2.89 5.54
N LEU A 81 1.44 -3.25 6.77
CA LEU A 81 1.15 -4.57 7.32
C LEU A 81 -0.35 -4.79 7.54
N LEU A 82 -1.03 -3.81 8.13
CA LEU A 82 -2.47 -3.89 8.37
C LEU A 82 -3.24 -3.88 7.05
N GLY A 83 -2.83 -3.05 6.08
CA GLY A 83 -3.37 -3.02 4.73
C GLY A 83 -3.28 -4.39 4.06
N PHE A 84 -2.09 -4.99 4.08
CA PHE A 84 -1.84 -6.32 3.53
C PHE A 84 -2.73 -7.40 4.18
N ILE A 85 -2.83 -7.41 5.51
CA ILE A 85 -3.63 -8.40 6.25
C ILE A 85 -5.11 -8.28 5.87
N LEU A 86 -5.64 -7.07 5.78
CA LEU A 86 -7.04 -6.83 5.44
C LEU A 86 -7.34 -7.26 4.00
N VAL A 87 -6.48 -6.92 3.04
CA VAL A 87 -6.60 -7.40 1.66
C VAL A 87 -6.56 -8.92 1.61
N PHE A 88 -5.62 -9.54 2.31
CA PHE A 88 -5.46 -11.01 2.33
C PHE A 88 -6.68 -11.73 2.93
N ILE A 89 -7.27 -11.18 4.01
CA ILE A 89 -8.54 -11.68 4.56
C ILE A 89 -9.65 -11.53 3.50
N GLY A 90 -9.71 -10.39 2.81
CA GLY A 90 -10.61 -10.17 1.68
C GLY A 90 -10.46 -11.26 0.62
N MET A 91 -9.25 -11.56 0.19
CA MET A 91 -8.96 -12.63 -0.78
C MET A 91 -9.47 -14.00 -0.31
N ILE A 92 -9.16 -14.39 0.93
CA ILE A 92 -9.58 -15.70 1.47
C ILE A 92 -11.11 -15.81 1.53
N VAL A 93 -11.77 -14.76 2.02
CA VAL A 93 -13.24 -14.73 2.14
C VAL A 93 -13.87 -14.72 0.75
N GLY A 94 -13.32 -13.95 -0.19
CA GLY A 94 -13.79 -13.88 -1.57
C GLY A 94 -13.62 -15.20 -2.30
N ALA A 95 -12.47 -15.87 -2.17
CA ALA A 95 -12.18 -17.15 -2.80
C ALA A 95 -13.14 -18.26 -2.33
N LYS A 96 -13.54 -18.25 -1.05
CA LYS A 96 -14.55 -19.18 -0.52
C LYS A 96 -15.95 -18.96 -1.10
N GLN A 97 -16.27 -17.73 -1.48
CA GLN A 97 -17.58 -17.36 -2.03
C GLN A 97 -17.64 -17.50 -3.56
N TYR A 98 -16.50 -17.48 -4.26
CA TYR A 98 -16.42 -17.67 -5.71
C TYR A 98 -16.21 -19.14 -6.09
N LYS A 99 -17.30 -19.84 -6.43
CA LYS A 99 -17.27 -21.24 -6.90
C LYS A 99 -17.18 -21.41 -8.43
N GLY A 100 -17.16 -20.35 -9.21
CA GLY A 100 -17.29 -20.45 -10.67
C GLY A 100 -16.47 -19.41 -11.43
N GLY A 101 -15.27 -19.81 -11.84
CA GLY A 101 -14.49 -19.09 -12.85
C GLY A 101 -13.34 -18.24 -12.30
N TYR A 102 -12.24 -18.25 -13.03
CA TYR A 102 -11.11 -17.31 -12.93
C TYR A 102 -11.62 -15.93 -13.40
N ASP A 103 -12.42 -15.26 -12.56
CA ASP A 103 -13.07 -13.99 -12.87
C ASP A 103 -12.16 -12.81 -12.48
N THR A 104 -12.41 -11.64 -13.08
CA THR A 104 -11.62 -10.39 -13.02
C THR A 104 -11.13 -10.00 -11.61
N ILE A 105 -11.87 -10.41 -10.57
CA ILE A 105 -11.55 -10.19 -9.15
C ILE A 105 -10.26 -10.91 -8.72
N ALA A 106 -10.02 -12.13 -9.22
CA ALA A 106 -8.80 -12.87 -8.90
C ALA A 106 -7.55 -12.18 -9.46
N SER A 107 -7.65 -11.53 -10.63
CA SER A 107 -6.57 -10.71 -11.17
C SER A 107 -6.34 -9.43 -10.35
N THR A 108 -7.39 -8.76 -9.88
CA THR A 108 -7.28 -7.58 -9.01
C THR A 108 -6.51 -7.90 -7.74
N TRP A 109 -6.74 -9.07 -7.13
CA TRP A 109 -6.00 -9.51 -5.94
C TRP A 109 -4.50 -9.73 -6.18
N TRP A 110 -4.12 -10.33 -7.31
CA TRP A 110 -2.70 -10.51 -7.63
C TRP A 110 -1.99 -9.19 -7.88
N ILE A 111 -2.69 -8.20 -8.45
CA ILE A 111 -2.17 -6.84 -8.58
C ILE A 111 -1.92 -6.24 -7.21
N GLU A 112 -2.86 -6.35 -6.26
CA GLU A 112 -2.70 -5.83 -4.88
C GLU A 112 -1.51 -6.47 -4.14
N VAL A 113 -1.31 -7.78 -4.29
CA VAL A 113 -0.14 -8.46 -3.72
C VAL A 113 1.15 -7.88 -4.30
N GLY A 114 1.20 -7.66 -5.62
CA GLY A 114 2.34 -7.04 -6.30
C GLY A 114 2.62 -5.61 -5.81
N LEU A 115 1.58 -4.78 -5.70
CA LEU A 115 1.69 -3.41 -5.16
C LEU A 115 2.18 -3.40 -3.73
N THR A 116 1.71 -4.34 -2.92
CA THR A 116 2.13 -4.46 -1.53
C THR A 116 3.61 -4.79 -1.41
N ILE A 117 4.10 -5.75 -2.21
CA ILE A 117 5.52 -6.09 -2.25
C ILE A 117 6.37 -4.88 -2.67
N LEU A 118 5.96 -4.16 -3.72
CA LEU A 118 6.64 -2.93 -4.16
C LEU A 118 6.64 -1.87 -3.06
N GLY A 119 5.54 -1.74 -2.32
CA GLY A 119 5.42 -0.87 -1.15
C GLY A 119 6.42 -1.19 -0.06
N PHE A 120 6.55 -2.46 0.32
CA PHE A 120 7.56 -2.90 1.30
C PHE A 120 8.99 -2.67 0.80
N LEU A 121 9.27 -2.90 -0.49
CA LEU A 121 10.59 -2.63 -1.06
C LEU A 121 10.92 -1.12 -1.02
N ASN A 122 9.96 -0.27 -1.36
CA ASN A 122 10.10 1.18 -1.26
C ASN A 122 10.28 1.64 0.19
N PHE A 123 9.57 1.03 1.14
CA PHE A 123 9.77 1.26 2.57
C PHE A 123 11.20 0.92 3.01
N ILE A 124 11.69 -0.28 2.66
CA ILE A 124 13.06 -0.70 3.02
C ILE A 124 14.08 0.30 2.45
N ARG A 125 13.95 0.67 1.17
CA ARG A 125 14.84 1.65 0.52
C ARG A 125 14.78 3.03 1.16
N ALA A 126 13.59 3.50 1.56
CA ALA A 126 13.41 4.79 2.22
C ALA A 126 14.23 4.88 3.52
N PHE A 127 14.22 3.79 4.30
CA PHE A 127 14.78 3.77 5.65
C PHE A 127 16.13 3.07 5.78
N SER A 128 16.64 2.42 4.73
CA SER A 128 18.02 1.89 4.68
C SER A 128 19.04 2.98 4.33
N ASN A 129 18.60 4.03 3.62
CA ASN A 129 19.44 5.11 3.13
C ASN A 129 19.34 6.38 4.01
N GLU A 130 18.70 6.29 5.17
CA GLU A 130 18.77 7.37 6.15
C GLU A 130 20.18 7.43 6.74
N PRO A 131 20.89 8.58 6.67
CA PRO A 131 22.11 8.75 7.44
C PRO A 131 21.75 8.49 8.90
N GLN A 132 22.47 7.55 9.54
CA GLN A 132 22.37 7.37 10.98
C GLN A 132 22.50 8.75 11.62
N LEU A 133 21.60 9.09 12.54
CA LEU A 133 21.70 10.33 13.32
C LEU A 133 23.14 10.42 13.84
N ASN A 134 23.97 11.27 13.23
CA ASN A 134 25.34 11.48 13.67
C ASN A 134 25.28 11.81 15.15
N GLU A 135 26.02 11.04 15.96
CA GLU A 135 26.14 11.24 17.40
C GLU A 135 26.58 12.68 17.76
N GLU A 136 27.09 13.44 16.78
CA GLU A 136 27.40 14.87 16.92
C GLU A 136 26.19 15.78 17.15
N TYR A 137 25.00 15.49 16.58
CA TYR A 137 23.81 16.32 16.83
C TYR A 137 23.22 16.08 18.23
N GLN A 138 23.47 14.90 18.82
CA GLN A 138 23.10 14.61 20.21
C GLN A 138 24.04 15.24 21.25
N ARG A 139 25.23 15.73 20.85
CA ARG A 139 26.14 16.46 21.73
C ARG A 139 25.93 17.98 21.74
N GLN A 140 25.03 18.50 20.90
CA GLN A 140 24.75 19.94 20.77
C GLN A 140 23.40 20.37 21.38
N VAL A 141 22.69 19.45 22.05
CA VAL A 141 21.49 19.75 22.87
C VAL A 141 21.82 19.50 24.33
#